data_AF-A0A7K1S564-F1
#
_entry.id   AF-A0A7K1S564-F1
#
_cell.length_a   1.000
_cell.length_b   1.000
_cell.length_c   1.000
_cell.angle_alpha   90.00
_cell.angle_beta   90.00
_cell.angle_gamma   90.00
#
_symmetry.space_group_name_H-M   'P 1'
#
loop_
_entity.id
_entity.type
_entity.pdbx_description
1 polymer ?
#
loop_
_entity_poly.entity_id
_entity_poly.type
_entity_poly.pdbx_seq_one_letter_code
_entity_poly.pdbx_strand_id
1 'polypeptide(L)'
;MSDLLLRILDTPQAPLILQQAQAILNNEHQKRQAFYEWLDEDKKAEFINGEIVVHSPALDRHNSAMLFLATLLSVYVNDRDLGYVRAEKALVELTRNSYEPDVCYFGPAKASQIADDQLYYPAPDFIAEVLSKSTEKNDRETKFADYAAHRVAEYWIIDPLRRTIEQYGIDADTEEYALAGLFGIKETVTSHAIAGFTIPVRALFDTAANMKALRNLLIKGAS
;
A
#
# COMPACT_ATOMS: atom_id res chain seq x y z
N MET A 1 -16.67 16.68 -11.01
CA MET A 1 -16.71 15.95 -12.29
C MET A 1 -15.34 16.09 -12.93
N SER A 2 -14.65 14.99 -13.27
CA SER A 2 -13.26 15.07 -13.76
C SER A 2 -13.16 15.72 -15.14
N ASP A 3 -12.02 16.35 -15.43
CA ASP A 3 -11.72 16.95 -16.75
C ASP A 3 -11.87 15.91 -17.88
N LEU A 4 -11.41 14.69 -17.63
CA LEU A 4 -11.54 13.59 -18.59
C LEU A 4 -13.02 13.28 -18.93
N LEU A 5 -13.89 13.24 -17.91
CA LEU A 5 -15.31 12.98 -18.15
C LEU A 5 -15.95 14.13 -18.95
N LEU A 6 -15.59 15.38 -18.67
CA LEU A 6 -16.03 16.53 -19.49
C LEU A 6 -15.61 16.37 -20.95
N ARG A 7 -14.36 16.00 -21.21
CA ARG A 7 -13.85 15.76 -22.56
C ARG A 7 -14.54 14.60 -23.27
N ILE A 8 -14.91 13.54 -22.55
CA ILE A 8 -15.71 12.44 -23.11
C ILE A 8 -17.12 12.92 -23.47
N LEU A 9 -17.74 13.73 -22.61
CA LEU A 9 -19.11 14.21 -22.82
C LEU A 9 -19.22 15.30 -23.90
N ASP A 10 -18.12 15.99 -24.23
CA ASP A 10 -18.08 17.04 -25.26
C ASP A 10 -18.11 16.49 -26.70
N THR A 11 -17.92 15.17 -26.89
CA THR A 11 -18.01 14.54 -28.21
C THR A 11 -19.38 13.88 -28.47
N PRO A 12 -19.94 13.98 -29.71
CA PRO A 12 -21.13 13.21 -30.11
C PRO A 12 -20.94 11.69 -29.99
N GLN A 13 -19.71 11.19 -29.92
CA GLN A 13 -19.41 9.77 -29.74
C GLN A 13 -19.44 9.31 -28.26
N ALA A 14 -19.72 10.21 -27.31
CA ALA A 14 -19.71 9.89 -25.87
C ALA A 14 -20.44 8.57 -25.51
N PRO A 15 -21.67 8.31 -26.01
CA PRO A 15 -22.37 7.06 -25.66
C PRO A 15 -21.64 5.81 -26.14
N LEU A 16 -21.02 5.85 -27.33
CA LEU A 16 -20.27 4.72 -27.89
C LEU A 16 -18.97 4.48 -27.10
N ILE A 17 -18.26 5.56 -26.75
CA ILE A 17 -17.03 5.48 -25.94
C ILE A 17 -17.34 4.86 -24.57
N LEU A 18 -18.40 5.31 -23.91
CA LEU A 18 -18.82 4.78 -22.61
C LEU A 18 -19.24 3.31 -22.70
N GLN A 19 -19.97 2.93 -23.76
CA GLN A 19 -20.35 1.53 -24.00
C GLN A 19 -19.12 0.63 -24.21
N GLN A 20 -18.14 1.09 -25.00
CA GLN A 20 -16.90 0.36 -25.24
C GLN A 20 -16.07 0.23 -23.96
N ALA A 21 -15.92 1.31 -23.19
CA ALA A 21 -15.23 1.28 -21.91
C ALA A 21 -15.89 0.30 -20.93
N GLN A 22 -17.23 0.30 -20.84
CA GLN A 22 -17.95 -0.64 -19.99
C GLN A 22 -17.76 -2.09 -20.43
N ALA A 23 -17.76 -2.37 -21.74
CA ALA A 23 -17.50 -3.71 -22.26
C ALA A 23 -16.09 -4.21 -21.90
N ILE A 24 -15.09 -3.33 -21.98
CA ILE A 24 -13.71 -3.63 -21.57
C ILE A 24 -13.66 -3.92 -20.06
N LEU A 25 -14.21 -3.03 -19.23
CA LEU A 25 -14.23 -3.21 -17.77
C LEU A 25 -14.95 -4.49 -17.34
N ASN A 26 -16.04 -4.86 -18.02
CA ASN A 26 -16.74 -6.12 -17.77
C ASN A 26 -15.85 -7.35 -18.11
N ASN A 27 -15.08 -7.28 -19.20
CA ASN A 27 -14.14 -8.34 -19.54
C ASN A 27 -12.98 -8.41 -18.53
N GLU A 28 -12.45 -7.27 -18.10
CA GLU A 28 -11.43 -7.20 -17.06
C GLU A 28 -11.93 -7.80 -15.74
N HIS A 29 -13.17 -7.51 -15.35
CA HIS A 29 -13.77 -8.14 -14.17
C HIS A 29 -13.80 -9.66 -14.28
N GLN A 30 -14.19 -10.22 -15.43
CA GLN A 30 -14.14 -11.67 -15.66
C GLN A 30 -12.70 -12.22 -15.59
N LYS A 31 -11.73 -11.52 -16.17
CA LYS A 31 -10.31 -11.88 -16.05
C LYS A 31 -9.83 -11.84 -14.60
N ARG A 32 -10.29 -10.87 -13.79
CA ARG A 32 -9.93 -10.75 -12.38
C ARG A 32 -10.48 -11.90 -11.54
N GLN A 33 -11.70 -12.35 -11.82
CA GLN A 33 -12.25 -13.55 -11.18
C GLN A 33 -11.44 -14.80 -11.53
N ALA A 34 -11.07 -14.98 -12.80
CA ALA A 34 -10.19 -16.07 -13.20
C ALA A 34 -8.78 -15.96 -12.60
N PHE A 35 -8.27 -14.74 -12.39
CA PHE A 35 -7.03 -14.48 -11.68
C PHE A 35 -7.09 -14.97 -10.23
N TYR A 36 -8.20 -14.76 -9.53
CA TYR A 36 -8.37 -15.27 -8.16
C TYR A 36 -8.39 -16.80 -8.08
N GLU A 37 -8.97 -17.47 -9.07
CA GLU A 37 -8.93 -18.94 -9.15
C GLU A 37 -7.54 -19.46 -9.52
N TRP A 38 -6.75 -18.67 -10.25
CA TRP A 38 -5.39 -19.00 -10.68
C TRP A 38 -4.33 -18.73 -9.60
N LEU A 39 -4.59 -17.76 -8.70
CA LEU A 39 -3.71 -17.40 -7.61
C LEU A 39 -3.70 -18.53 -6.57
N ASP A 40 -2.53 -19.11 -6.32
CA ASP A 40 -2.30 -20.08 -5.25
C ASP A 40 -1.25 -19.55 -4.27
N GLU A 41 -1.04 -20.32 -3.19
CA GLU A 41 -0.14 -19.91 -2.11
C GLU A 41 1.33 -19.77 -2.53
N ASP A 42 1.74 -20.28 -3.69
CA ASP A 42 3.13 -20.20 -4.15
C ASP A 42 3.41 -19.01 -5.08
N LYS A 43 2.37 -18.26 -5.46
CA LYS A 43 2.48 -17.11 -6.38
C LYS A 43 2.32 -15.79 -5.63
N LYS A 44 3.18 -14.83 -5.98
CA LYS A 44 3.00 -13.41 -5.66
C LYS A 44 2.64 -12.69 -6.95
N ALA A 45 1.40 -12.20 -7.06
CA ALA A 45 0.90 -11.60 -8.29
C ALA A 45 -0.21 -10.58 -8.00
N GLU A 46 -0.31 -9.60 -8.87
CA GLU A 46 -1.29 -8.51 -8.77
C GLU A 46 -2.13 -8.44 -10.04
N PHE A 47 -3.34 -7.90 -9.93
CA PHE A 47 -4.19 -7.60 -11.07
C PHE A 47 -4.23 -6.08 -11.28
N ILE A 48 -3.59 -5.61 -12.34
CA ILE A 48 -3.36 -4.19 -12.58
C ILE A 48 -3.86 -3.81 -13.97
N ASN A 49 -4.89 -2.97 -14.02
CA ASN A 49 -5.50 -2.42 -15.23
C ASN A 49 -5.85 -3.48 -16.30
N GLY A 50 -6.40 -4.61 -15.86
CA GLY A 50 -6.84 -5.69 -16.74
C GLY A 50 -5.82 -6.81 -16.98
N GLU A 51 -4.61 -6.69 -16.43
CA GLU A 51 -3.50 -7.61 -16.66
C GLU A 51 -3.00 -8.25 -15.34
N ILE A 52 -2.53 -9.50 -15.44
CA ILE A 52 -1.89 -10.20 -14.32
C ILE A 52 -0.40 -9.84 -14.33
N VAL A 53 0.08 -9.27 -13.23
CA VAL A 53 1.48 -8.89 -13.02
C VAL A 53 2.10 -9.85 -12.02
N VAL A 54 2.97 -10.74 -12.50
CA VAL A 54 3.67 -11.71 -11.65
C VAL A 54 4.99 -11.12 -11.15
N HIS A 55 5.24 -11.23 -9.85
CA HIS A 55 6.44 -10.70 -9.23
C HIS A 55 7.56 -11.74 -9.16
N SER A 56 8.78 -11.30 -9.46
CA SER A 56 9.97 -12.12 -9.24
C SER A 56 10.42 -12.03 -7.78
N PRO A 57 11.16 -13.01 -7.26
CA PRO A 57 11.73 -12.93 -5.93
C PRO A 57 12.51 -11.63 -5.71
N ALA A 58 12.27 -10.98 -4.58
CA ALA A 58 12.92 -9.73 -4.23
C ALA A 58 14.35 -9.93 -3.73
N LEU A 59 15.18 -8.88 -3.83
CA LEU A 59 16.52 -8.88 -3.24
C LEU A 59 16.42 -8.82 -1.71
N ASP A 60 17.41 -9.39 -1.01
CA ASP A 60 17.40 -9.44 0.47
C ASP A 60 17.29 -8.07 1.15
N ARG A 61 17.82 -7.00 0.52
CA ARG A 61 17.67 -5.62 1.02
C ARG A 61 16.22 -5.13 1.06
N HIS A 62 15.38 -5.62 0.13
CA HIS A 62 13.94 -5.33 0.08
C HIS A 62 13.26 -6.10 1.20
N ASN A 63 13.46 -7.43 1.24
CA ASN A 63 12.90 -8.31 2.28
C ASN A 63 13.23 -7.83 3.69
N SER A 64 14.48 -7.42 3.92
CA SER A 64 14.94 -6.88 5.20
C SER A 64 14.20 -5.60 5.59
N ALA A 65 14.08 -4.64 4.67
CA ALA A 65 13.41 -3.37 4.95
C ALA A 65 11.90 -3.56 5.21
N MET A 66 11.24 -4.39 4.41
CA MET A 66 9.86 -4.79 4.60
C MET A 66 9.66 -5.45 5.97
N LEU A 67 10.45 -6.48 6.30
CA LEU A 67 10.32 -7.23 7.55
C LEU A 67 10.59 -6.35 8.78
N PHE A 68 11.59 -5.47 8.70
CA PHE A 68 11.91 -4.52 9.76
C PHE A 68 10.78 -3.54 10.01
N LEU A 69 10.16 -3.00 8.96
CA LEU A 69 9.01 -2.12 9.11
C LEU A 69 7.79 -2.88 9.66
N ALA A 70 7.44 -4.02 9.05
CA ALA A 70 6.31 -4.84 9.45
C ALA A 70 6.39 -5.26 10.92
N THR A 71 7.59 -5.62 11.40
CA THR A 71 7.82 -5.97 12.80
C THR A 71 7.55 -4.79 13.74
N LEU A 72 8.12 -3.62 13.45
CA LEU A 72 7.95 -2.43 14.30
C LEU A 72 6.49 -1.98 14.33
N LEU A 73 5.83 -1.95 13.18
CA LEU A 73 4.42 -1.60 13.06
C LEU A 73 3.53 -2.60 13.80
N SER A 74 3.70 -3.90 13.55
CA SER A 74 2.84 -4.93 14.15
C SER A 74 2.95 -4.91 15.68
N VAL A 75 4.16 -4.78 16.23
CA VAL A 75 4.34 -4.70 17.68
C VAL A 75 3.69 -3.44 18.23
N TYR A 76 3.90 -2.27 17.61
CA TYR A 76 3.32 -1.02 18.08
C TYR A 76 1.79 -1.02 18.07
N VAL A 77 1.21 -1.48 16.96
CA VAL A 77 -0.23 -1.53 16.73
C VAL A 77 -0.90 -2.53 17.67
N ASN A 78 -0.35 -3.74 17.81
CA ASN A 78 -0.92 -4.79 18.66
C ASN A 78 -0.83 -4.43 20.15
N ASP A 79 0.29 -3.85 20.60
CA ASP A 79 0.49 -3.42 22.00
C ASP A 79 -0.51 -2.35 22.45
N ARG A 80 -1.09 -1.60 21.51
CA ARG A 80 -2.00 -0.48 21.76
C ARG A 80 -3.43 -0.70 21.26
N ASP A 81 -3.74 -1.90 20.77
CA ASP A 81 -5.04 -2.24 20.18
C ASP A 81 -5.48 -1.23 19.09
N LEU A 82 -4.54 -0.84 18.21
CA LEU A 82 -4.78 0.17 17.17
C LEU A 82 -5.31 -0.42 15.86
N GLY A 83 -5.54 -1.74 15.78
CA GLY A 83 -6.03 -2.39 14.56
C GLY A 83 -5.11 -3.51 14.09
N TYR A 84 -4.99 -3.71 12.77
CA TYR A 84 -4.25 -4.82 12.17
C TYR A 84 -3.20 -4.37 11.17
N VAL A 85 -2.04 -5.02 11.24
CA VAL A 85 -0.97 -4.92 10.23
C VAL A 85 -0.93 -6.23 9.45
N ARG A 86 -0.74 -6.14 8.14
CA ARG A 86 -0.43 -7.28 7.27
C ARG A 86 0.77 -6.94 6.39
N ALA A 87 1.45 -7.98 5.92
CA ALA A 87 2.61 -7.84 5.05
C ALA A 87 2.61 -8.95 4.01
N GLU A 88 3.19 -8.64 2.85
CA GLU A 88 3.47 -9.52 1.70
C GLU A 88 2.26 -10.16 0.98
N LYS A 89 1.32 -10.79 1.69
CA LYS A 89 0.20 -11.58 1.10
C LYS A 89 -1.19 -11.11 1.54
N ALA A 90 -1.35 -9.80 1.73
CA ALA A 90 -2.67 -9.20 1.91
C ALA A 90 -3.21 -8.77 0.55
N LEU A 91 -4.07 -9.57 -0.06
CA LEU A 91 -4.68 -9.23 -1.35
C LEU A 91 -5.72 -8.12 -1.16
N VAL A 92 -5.27 -6.87 -1.32
CA VAL A 92 -6.10 -5.66 -1.25
C VAL A 92 -6.94 -5.55 -2.51
N GLU A 93 -8.24 -5.66 -2.36
CA GLU A 93 -9.21 -5.56 -3.43
C GLU A 93 -9.73 -4.12 -3.56
N LEU A 94 -9.36 -3.47 -4.66
CA LEU A 94 -9.86 -2.14 -5.03
C LEU A 94 -10.89 -2.24 -6.16
N THR A 95 -11.48 -1.10 -6.54
CA THR A 95 -12.60 -1.05 -7.50
C THR A 95 -12.28 -1.74 -8.83
N ARG A 96 -11.06 -1.53 -9.37
CA ARG A 96 -10.61 -2.14 -10.62
C ARG A 96 -9.45 -3.12 -10.41
N ASN A 97 -8.55 -2.80 -9.47
CA ASN A 97 -7.29 -3.51 -9.28
C ASN A 97 -7.27 -4.39 -8.04
N SER A 98 -6.31 -5.30 -7.97
CA SER A 98 -6.00 -6.07 -6.76
C SER A 98 -4.50 -6.11 -6.55
N TYR A 99 -4.06 -5.69 -5.37
CA TYR A 99 -2.65 -5.49 -5.05
C TYR A 99 -2.24 -6.31 -3.83
N GLU A 100 -0.94 -6.61 -3.75
CA GLU A 100 -0.31 -7.28 -2.60
C GLU A 100 0.76 -6.33 -2.04
N PRO A 101 0.36 -5.26 -1.34
CA PRO A 101 1.30 -4.29 -0.80
C PRO A 101 2.30 -4.95 0.16
N ASP A 102 3.54 -4.48 0.16
CA ASP A 102 4.58 -5.04 1.00
C ASP A 102 4.23 -4.95 2.50
N VAL A 103 3.69 -3.82 2.95
CA VAL A 103 3.12 -3.65 4.30
C VAL A 103 1.85 -2.79 4.23
N CYS A 104 0.80 -3.18 4.92
CA CYS A 104 -0.41 -2.39 5.06
C CYS A 104 -0.99 -2.43 6.48
N TYR A 105 -1.75 -1.40 6.83
CA TYR A 105 -2.43 -1.28 8.12
C TYR A 105 -3.89 -0.89 7.95
N PHE A 106 -4.72 -1.52 8.79
CA PHE A 106 -6.15 -1.30 8.91
C PHE A 106 -6.43 -0.81 10.34
N GLY A 107 -6.97 0.40 10.47
CA GLY A 107 -7.38 0.97 11.74
C GLY A 107 -8.57 0.22 12.35
N PRO A 108 -8.94 0.53 13.61
CA PRO A 108 -9.84 -0.32 14.41
C PRO A 108 -11.19 -0.61 13.74
N ALA A 109 -11.77 0.38 13.07
CA ALA A 109 -13.05 0.23 12.37
C ALA A 109 -12.99 -0.80 11.24
N LYS A 110 -11.92 -0.79 10.43
CA LYS A 110 -11.72 -1.77 9.34
C LYS A 110 -11.25 -3.11 9.89
N ALA A 111 -10.32 -3.10 10.85
CA ALA A 111 -9.81 -4.29 11.51
C ALA A 111 -10.94 -5.15 12.11
N SER A 112 -11.92 -4.53 12.78
CA SER A 112 -13.07 -5.23 13.37
C SER A 112 -13.97 -5.97 12.37
N GLN A 113 -13.83 -5.67 11.08
CA GLN A 113 -14.62 -6.28 10.00
C GLN A 113 -13.83 -7.35 9.23
N ILE A 114 -12.53 -7.50 9.50
CA ILE A 114 -11.69 -8.52 8.87
C ILE A 114 -11.86 -9.84 9.63
N ALA A 115 -12.38 -10.85 8.94
CA ALA A 115 -12.54 -12.20 9.47
C ALA A 115 -11.26 -13.04 9.32
N ASP A 116 -11.14 -14.11 10.11
CA ASP A 116 -9.97 -15.01 10.08
C ASP A 116 -9.80 -15.75 8.73
N ASP A 117 -10.91 -16.04 8.05
CA ASP A 117 -10.96 -16.73 6.76
C ASP A 117 -11.05 -15.77 5.57
N GLN A 118 -10.83 -14.48 5.79
CA GLN A 118 -10.90 -13.46 4.75
C GLN A 118 -9.66 -13.47 3.86
N LEU A 119 -9.88 -13.65 2.56
CA LEU A 119 -8.84 -13.59 1.54
C LEU A 119 -8.63 -12.17 0.98
N TYR A 120 -9.72 -11.44 0.76
CA TYR A 120 -9.72 -10.13 0.12
C TYR A 120 -9.82 -9.01 1.16
N TYR A 121 -8.87 -8.10 1.15
CA TYR A 121 -8.82 -6.99 2.09
C TYR A 121 -9.41 -5.73 1.46
N PRO A 122 -10.13 -4.89 2.23
CA PRO A 122 -10.57 -3.59 1.73
C PRO A 122 -9.36 -2.64 1.53
N ALA A 123 -9.60 -1.42 1.06
CA ALA A 123 -8.57 -0.38 1.04
C ALA A 123 -8.01 -0.12 2.46
N PRO A 124 -6.69 -0.28 2.71
CA PRO A 124 -6.05 0.00 4.00
C PRO A 124 -6.11 1.49 4.36
N ASP A 125 -5.76 1.83 5.60
CA ASP A 125 -5.55 3.23 6.02
C ASP A 125 -4.12 3.69 5.75
N PHE A 126 -3.17 2.76 5.76
CA PHE A 126 -1.76 3.00 5.49
C PHE A 126 -1.20 1.88 4.60
N ILE A 127 -0.35 2.25 3.65
CA ILE A 127 0.42 1.32 2.83
C ILE A 127 1.88 1.77 2.79
N ALA A 128 2.82 0.82 2.85
CA ALA A 128 4.21 1.04 2.50
C ALA A 128 4.65 0.04 1.43
N GLU A 129 5.24 0.54 0.35
CA GLU A 129 5.85 -0.25 -0.72
C GLU A 129 7.36 -0.07 -0.66
N VAL A 130 8.09 -1.19 -0.68
CA VAL A 130 9.55 -1.19 -0.72
C VAL A 130 9.98 -1.33 -2.18
N LEU A 131 10.74 -0.37 -2.67
CA LEU A 131 11.08 -0.32 -4.08
C LEU A 131 11.93 -1.51 -4.51
N SER A 132 11.53 -2.09 -5.63
CA SER A 132 12.28 -3.05 -6.41
C SER A 132 12.34 -2.60 -7.87
N LYS A 133 13.33 -3.10 -8.64
CA LYS A 133 13.45 -2.74 -10.06
C LYS A 133 12.21 -3.12 -10.89
N SER A 134 11.51 -4.19 -10.51
CA SER A 134 10.36 -4.70 -11.25
C SER A 134 9.06 -3.97 -10.92
N THR A 135 8.94 -3.37 -9.73
CA THR A 135 7.69 -2.78 -9.23
C THR A 135 7.71 -1.25 -9.17
N GLU A 136 8.90 -0.63 -9.13
CA GLU A 136 9.07 0.81 -8.87
C GLU A 136 8.18 1.70 -9.75
N LYS A 137 8.04 1.36 -11.04
CA LYS A 137 7.15 2.13 -11.92
C LYS A 137 5.69 2.08 -11.44
N ASN A 138 5.17 0.91 -11.12
CA ASN A 138 3.80 0.76 -10.66
C ASN A 138 3.61 1.41 -9.28
N ASP A 139 4.58 1.24 -8.38
CA ASP A 139 4.53 1.79 -7.02
C ASP A 139 4.53 3.33 -7.03
N ARG A 140 5.15 3.96 -8.02
CA ARG A 140 5.23 5.42 -8.19
C ARG A 140 4.13 6.02 -9.08
N GLU A 141 3.49 5.22 -9.93
CA GLU A 141 2.49 5.69 -10.90
C GLU A 141 1.12 5.07 -10.60
N THR A 142 0.88 3.86 -11.09
CA THR A 142 -0.45 3.24 -11.08
C THR A 142 -1.00 3.04 -9.67
N LYS A 143 -0.23 2.41 -8.78
CA LYS A 143 -0.63 2.15 -7.40
C LYS A 143 -0.75 3.46 -6.62
N PHE A 144 0.18 4.39 -6.84
CA PHE A 144 0.16 5.71 -6.21
C PHE A 144 -1.17 6.43 -6.45
N ALA A 145 -1.61 6.52 -7.71
CA ALA A 145 -2.87 7.15 -8.05
C ALA A 145 -4.09 6.35 -7.55
N ASP A 146 -4.06 5.02 -7.64
CA ASP A 146 -5.20 4.18 -7.27
C ASP A 146 -5.41 4.12 -5.75
N TYR A 147 -4.33 4.05 -4.96
CA TYR A 147 -4.41 4.15 -3.50
C TYR A 147 -4.98 5.49 -3.05
N ALA A 148 -4.60 6.60 -3.70
CA ALA A 148 -5.18 7.91 -3.42
C ALA A 148 -6.68 7.97 -3.74
N ALA A 149 -7.07 7.45 -4.91
CA ALA A 149 -8.47 7.36 -5.32
C ALA A 149 -9.34 6.54 -4.33
N HIS A 150 -8.72 5.57 -3.63
CA HIS A 150 -9.35 4.74 -2.61
C HIS A 150 -9.15 5.24 -1.17
N ARG A 151 -8.65 6.47 -0.98
CA ARG A 151 -8.50 7.15 0.32
C ARG A 151 -7.62 6.39 1.31
N VAL A 152 -6.58 5.71 0.82
CA VAL A 152 -5.49 5.29 1.69
C VAL A 152 -4.84 6.57 2.23
N ALA A 153 -4.90 6.78 3.55
CA ALA A 153 -4.62 8.09 4.15
C ALA A 153 -3.13 8.44 4.10
N GLU A 154 -2.27 7.42 4.11
CA GLU A 154 -0.83 7.58 4.11
C GLU A 154 -0.15 6.50 3.27
N TYR A 155 0.81 6.92 2.45
CA TYR A 155 1.57 6.04 1.58
C TYR A 155 3.07 6.28 1.72
N TRP A 156 3.81 5.22 2.01
CA TRP A 156 5.27 5.27 2.10
C TRP A 156 5.90 4.57 0.91
N ILE A 157 6.82 5.26 0.24
CA ILE A 157 7.74 4.65 -0.72
C ILE A 157 9.11 4.55 -0.06
N ILE A 158 9.60 3.32 0.10
CA ILE A 158 10.86 3.03 0.79
C ILE A 158 11.90 2.63 -0.26
N ASP A 159 12.98 3.39 -0.36
CA ASP A 159 14.08 3.06 -1.26
C ASP A 159 15.20 2.36 -0.46
N PRO A 160 15.36 1.02 -0.56
CA PRO A 160 16.38 0.29 0.20
C PRO A 160 17.80 0.52 -0.34
N LEU A 161 17.95 1.06 -1.55
CA LEU A 161 19.26 1.41 -2.12
C LEU A 161 19.73 2.75 -1.60
N ARG A 162 18.87 3.78 -1.64
CA ARG A 162 19.16 5.12 -1.13
C ARG A 162 18.98 5.25 0.38
N ARG A 163 18.29 4.28 0.99
CA ARG A 163 17.96 4.24 2.42
C ARG A 163 17.15 5.45 2.85
N THR A 164 16.07 5.70 2.13
CA THR A 164 15.16 6.83 2.34
C THR A 164 13.71 6.37 2.41
N ILE A 165 12.87 7.20 3.01
CA ILE A 165 11.41 7.06 3.01
C ILE A 165 10.81 8.34 2.43
N GLU A 166 10.02 8.19 1.38
CA GLU A 166 9.11 9.23 0.90
C GLU A 166 7.76 8.99 1.58
N GLN A 167 7.30 9.96 2.37
CA GLN A 167 6.01 9.92 3.05
C GLN A 167 5.03 10.79 2.29
N TYR A 168 3.91 10.21 1.88
CA TYR A 168 2.81 10.88 1.20
C TYR A 168 1.55 10.87 2.06
N GLY A 169 0.79 11.96 2.01
CA GLY A 169 -0.53 12.06 2.61
C GLY A 169 -1.53 12.60 1.59
N ILE A 170 -2.81 12.29 1.77
CA ILE A 170 -3.88 12.80 0.90
C ILE A 170 -4.05 14.31 1.14
N ASP A 171 -3.92 15.08 0.07
CA ASP A 171 -4.30 16.49 0.06
C ASP A 171 -5.83 16.61 0.06
N ALA A 172 -6.37 17.41 0.99
CA ALA A 172 -7.80 17.51 1.19
C ALA A 172 -8.53 18.24 0.05
N ASP A 173 -7.82 19.09 -0.70
CA ASP A 173 -8.39 19.90 -1.78
C ASP A 173 -8.34 19.16 -3.11
N THR A 174 -7.24 18.44 -3.39
CA THR A 174 -7.07 17.72 -4.66
C THR A 174 -7.49 16.26 -4.60
N GLU A 175 -7.56 15.67 -3.40
CA GLU A 175 -7.75 14.24 -3.17
C GLU A 175 -6.63 13.35 -3.77
N GLU A 176 -5.52 13.97 -4.17
CA GLU A 176 -4.31 13.31 -4.62
C GLU A 176 -3.28 13.26 -3.50
N TYR A 177 -2.29 12.39 -3.63
CA TYR A 177 -1.17 12.39 -2.69
C TYR A 177 -0.26 13.60 -2.89
N ALA A 178 0.09 14.24 -1.78
CA ALA A 178 1.16 15.23 -1.71
C ALA A 178 2.33 14.68 -0.87
N LEU A 179 3.56 15.04 -1.26
CA LEU A 179 4.75 14.67 -0.50
C LEU A 179 4.76 15.42 0.83
N ALA A 180 4.59 14.69 1.94
CA ALA A 180 4.66 15.23 3.30
C ALA A 180 6.10 15.30 3.81
N GLY A 181 6.98 14.39 3.36
CA GLY A 181 8.38 14.43 3.73
C GLY A 181 9.26 13.42 3.00
N LEU A 182 10.55 13.73 2.91
CA LEU A 182 11.60 12.83 2.44
C LEU A 182 12.62 12.68 3.56
N PHE A 183 12.75 11.47 4.10
CA PHE A 183 13.57 11.22 5.29
C PHE A 183 14.71 10.26 4.98
N GLY A 184 15.92 10.63 5.39
CA GLY A 184 17.11 9.79 5.33
C GLY A 184 17.47 9.14 6.67
N ILE A 185 18.48 8.27 6.68
CA ILE A 185 18.91 7.47 7.84
C ILE A 185 19.34 8.24 9.11
N LYS A 186 19.41 9.58 9.07
CA LYS A 186 19.71 10.41 10.24
C LYS A 186 18.45 10.99 10.89
N GLU A 187 17.29 10.77 10.28
CA GLU A 187 16.02 11.38 10.64
C GLU A 187 15.06 10.33 11.22
N THR A 188 13.95 10.82 11.75
CA THR A 188 12.82 10.04 12.23
C THR A 188 11.61 10.36 11.38
N VAL A 189 10.83 9.34 11.05
CA VAL A 189 9.52 9.50 10.40
C VAL A 189 8.43 9.23 11.42
N THR A 190 7.36 10.02 11.38
CA THR A 190 6.16 9.84 12.20
C THR A 190 4.98 9.60 11.28
N SER A 191 4.26 8.50 11.47
CA SER A 191 3.05 8.22 10.72
C SER A 191 1.94 9.18 11.10
N HIS A 192 1.17 9.63 10.11
CA HIS A 192 -0.04 10.43 10.31
C HIS A 192 -1.30 9.57 10.33
N ALA A 193 -1.29 8.38 9.70
CA ALA A 193 -2.38 7.42 9.73
C ALA A 193 -2.41 6.55 11.00
N ILE A 194 -1.24 6.35 11.64
CA ILE A 194 -1.08 5.52 12.84
C ILE A 194 -0.63 6.40 13.99
N ALA A 195 -1.60 6.84 14.80
CA ALA A 195 -1.40 7.83 15.85
C ALA A 195 -0.23 7.45 16.78
N GLY A 196 0.77 8.34 16.87
CA GLY A 196 1.91 8.21 17.77
C GLY A 196 3.01 7.24 17.30
N PHE A 197 2.88 6.61 16.12
CA PHE A 197 3.92 5.75 15.58
C PHE A 197 5.06 6.58 14.99
N THR A 198 6.21 6.59 15.67
CA THR A 198 7.43 7.27 15.24
C THR A 198 8.62 6.33 15.32
N ILE A 199 9.42 6.27 14.25
CA ILE A 199 10.62 5.42 14.19
C ILE A 199 11.82 6.18 13.57
N PRO A 200 13.06 5.87 13.97
CA PRO A 200 14.23 6.32 13.23
C PRO A 200 14.31 5.59 11.88
N VAL A 201 14.52 6.33 10.79
CA VAL A 201 14.57 5.77 9.42
C VAL A 201 15.63 4.68 9.30
N ARG A 202 16.75 4.82 10.01
CA ARG A 202 17.82 3.80 10.07
C ARG A 202 17.31 2.43 10.50
N ALA A 203 16.24 2.34 11.29
CA ALA A 203 15.68 1.07 11.75
C ALA A 203 15.14 0.19 10.62
N LEU A 204 14.91 0.73 9.42
CA LEU A 204 14.51 -0.06 8.24
C LEU A 204 15.71 -0.65 7.49
N PHE A 205 16.94 -0.28 7.84
CA PHE A 205 18.12 -0.65 7.06
C PHE A 205 19.29 -1.19 7.90
N ASP A 206 19.10 -1.31 9.22
CA ASP A 206 20.14 -1.76 10.16
C ASP A 206 19.50 -2.53 11.33
N THR A 207 19.92 -3.77 11.54
CA THR A 207 19.36 -4.67 12.56
C THR A 207 19.51 -4.12 13.98
N ALA A 208 20.66 -3.52 14.30
CA ALA A 208 20.90 -2.99 15.65
C ALA A 208 20.01 -1.78 15.94
N ALA A 209 19.83 -0.89 14.96
CA ALA A 209 18.91 0.22 15.03
C ALA A 209 17.45 -0.24 15.10
N ASN A 210 17.08 -1.29 14.34
CA ASN A 210 15.75 -1.89 14.41
C ASN A 210 15.43 -2.41 15.81
N MET A 211 16.32 -3.24 16.38
CA MET A 211 16.13 -3.79 17.72
C MET A 211 16.10 -2.70 18.79
N LYS A 212 16.87 -1.62 18.63
CA LYS A 212 16.82 -0.46 19.53
C LYS A 212 15.47 0.26 19.42
N ALA A 213 14.97 0.49 18.20
CA ALA A 213 13.66 1.11 17.98
C ALA A 213 12.54 0.26 18.59
N LEU A 214 12.56 -1.06 18.36
CA LEU A 214 11.58 -2.00 18.92
C LEU A 214 11.51 -1.92 20.45
N ARG A 215 12.66 -1.97 21.13
CA ARG A 215 12.71 -1.84 22.60
C ARG A 215 12.12 -0.51 23.08
N ASN A 216 12.40 0.58 22.36
CA ASN A 216 11.88 1.90 22.72
C ASN A 216 10.35 1.99 22.57
N LEU A 217 9.78 1.33 21.55
CA LEU A 217 8.32 1.29 21.35
C LEU A 217 7.60 0.58 22.50
N LEU A 218 8.17 -0.54 22.96
CA LEU A 218 7.64 -1.33 24.08
C LEU A 218 7.75 -0.59 25.43
N ILE A 219 8.86 0.10 25.69
CA ILE A 219 9.03 0.87 26.94
C ILE A 219 8.00 2.01 27.03
N LYS A 220 7.69 2.66 25.91
CA LYS A 220 6.70 3.75 25.84
C LYS A 220 5.24 3.26 25.85
N GLY A 221 4.98 1.96 25.78
CA GLY A 221 3.63 1.37 25.83
C GLY A 221 3.18 1.01 27.25
N ALA A 222 4.14 0.85 28.18
CA ALA A 222 3.89 0.40 29.54
C ALA A 222 3.50 1.51 30.54
N SER A 223 3.08 2.69 30.06
CA SER A 223 2.74 3.87 30.88
C SER A 223 1.30 4.31 30.68
#